data_AF-A0A9D1XVH5-F1
#
_entry.id   AF-A0A9D1XVH5-F1
#
_cell.length_a   1.000
_cell.length_b   1.000
_cell.length_c   1.000
_cell.angle_alpha   90.00
_cell.angle_beta   90.00
_cell.angle_gamma   90.00
#
_symmetry.space_group_name_H-M   'P 1'
#
loop_
_entity.id
_entity.type
_entity.pdbx_description
1 polymer ?
#
loop_
_entity_poly.entity_id
_entity_poly.type
_entity_poly.pdbx_seq_one_letter_code
_entity_poly.pdbx_strand_id
1 'polypeptide(L)'
;MKQKEKIISLLSDNGIMTQSELAEAIYGDKRHAPAVYTALMSLVNSNIVIQSGTHPARYSLSETSVPSRKEVVSAIIKKTDVPLIDAKQQTVTIPIERAVSNIRDYFSETVKDTHARYMSWVYCYKVFLENRNKTDEQTIDYLALHLAFYLASWGMYRSSFLLHKDYKIHIPVVRIIQEEKYNPLHAISAENLCKESNLILLDELGTRIKVCYAMEKPAFDGTPNKATDTLITKILLGTLGCVPAYDRYYKQAVKKYNISSDIYDRASVFDIAKYYCDNFDEFEELRQEISTCGIEYPPMKLMDMCFWQDSYIEDMRRRQN
;
A
#
# COMPACT_ATOMS: atom_id res chain seq x y z
N MET A 1 19.91 29.84 -16.58
CA MET A 1 19.75 29.37 -15.19
C MET A 1 18.83 28.17 -15.16
N LYS A 2 19.28 27.08 -14.55
CA LYS A 2 18.48 25.86 -14.32
C LYS A 2 17.33 26.18 -13.36
N GLN A 3 16.21 25.47 -13.45
CA GLN A 3 14.98 25.74 -12.68
C GLN A 3 15.23 25.82 -11.16
N LYS A 4 16.11 24.97 -10.62
CA LYS A 4 16.50 24.98 -9.19
C LYS A 4 17.23 26.25 -8.76
N GLU A 5 18.12 26.79 -9.60
CA GLU A 5 18.84 28.04 -9.33
C GLU A 5 17.88 29.23 -9.26
N LYS A 6 16.86 29.25 -10.14
CA LYS A 6 15.81 30.27 -10.10
C LYS A 6 15.00 30.21 -8.81
N ILE A 7 14.63 29.01 -8.35
CA ILE A 7 13.91 28.82 -7.09
C ILE A 7 14.73 29.32 -5.90
N ILE A 8 16.03 28.97 -5.84
CA ILE A 8 16.92 29.42 -4.76
C ILE A 8 17.04 30.95 -4.76
N SER A 9 17.23 31.58 -5.93
CA SER A 9 17.29 33.05 -6.05
C SER A 9 15.99 33.70 -5.56
N LEU A 10 14.84 33.19 -6.00
CA LEU A 10 13.53 33.74 -5.60
C LEU A 10 13.27 33.61 -4.10
N LEU A 11 13.66 32.50 -3.48
CA LEU A 11 13.54 32.32 -2.03
C LEU A 11 14.56 33.16 -1.25
N SER A 12 15.74 33.43 -1.83
CA SER A 12 16.71 34.37 -1.26
C SER A 12 16.18 35.81 -1.27
N ASP A 13 15.50 36.21 -2.35
CA ASP A 13 15.01 37.58 -2.53
C ASP A 13 13.69 37.85 -1.80
N ASN A 14 12.82 36.84 -1.68
CA ASN A 14 11.45 36.99 -1.15
C ASN A 14 11.21 36.25 0.18
N GLY A 15 12.18 35.47 0.67
CA GLY A 15 12.15 34.78 1.96
C GLY A 15 11.28 33.53 1.98
N ILE A 16 9.96 33.70 1.95
CA ILE A 16 8.98 32.61 2.06
C ILE A 16 8.00 32.68 0.89
N MET A 17 7.90 31.61 0.11
CA MET A 17 6.99 31.53 -1.03
C MET A 17 6.27 30.18 -1.07
N THR A 18 5.06 30.15 -1.64
CA THR A 18 4.32 28.94 -1.96
C THR A 18 4.73 28.40 -3.33
N GLN A 19 4.40 27.13 -3.60
CA GLN A 19 4.61 26.52 -4.92
C GLN A 19 3.94 27.32 -6.05
N SER A 20 2.75 27.86 -5.82
CA SER A 20 2.01 28.66 -6.80
C SER A 20 2.67 30.01 -7.07
N GLU A 21 3.19 30.67 -6.02
CA GLU A 21 3.94 31.93 -6.16
C GLU A 21 5.27 31.72 -6.89
N LEU A 22 5.96 30.61 -6.63
CA LEU A 22 7.16 30.23 -7.36
C LEU A 22 6.87 29.91 -8.83
N ALA A 23 5.74 29.26 -9.13
CA ALA A 23 5.32 29.01 -10.51
C ALA A 23 5.01 30.31 -11.26
N GLU A 24 4.27 31.21 -10.62
CA GLU A 24 3.93 32.52 -11.18
C GLU A 24 5.19 33.37 -11.43
N ALA A 25 6.17 33.36 -10.52
CA ALA A 25 7.43 34.09 -10.68
C ALA A 25 8.36 33.50 -11.76
N ILE A 26 8.34 32.17 -11.98
CA ILE A 26 9.24 31.51 -12.95
C ILE A 26 8.63 31.46 -14.36
N TYR A 27 7.32 31.26 -14.46
CA TYR A 27 6.61 30.99 -15.73
C TYR A 27 5.57 32.04 -16.11
N GLY A 28 5.25 32.98 -15.23
CA GLY A 28 4.21 34.00 -15.45
C GLY A 28 2.79 33.50 -15.21
N ASP A 29 2.60 32.26 -14.75
CA ASP A 29 1.30 31.69 -14.39
C ASP A 29 1.42 30.59 -13.32
N LYS A 30 0.27 30.23 -12.71
CA LYS A 30 0.18 29.20 -11.67
C LYS A 30 -0.01 27.76 -12.20
N ARG A 31 -0.22 27.58 -13.51
CA ARG A 31 -0.54 26.28 -14.12
C ARG A 31 0.66 25.35 -14.16
N HIS A 32 1.87 25.92 -14.09
CA HIS A 32 3.13 25.20 -14.05
C HIS A 32 3.55 24.79 -12.62
N ALA A 33 2.66 24.90 -11.63
CA ALA A 33 2.91 24.45 -10.27
C ALA A 33 3.43 22.99 -10.19
N PRO A 34 2.92 22.00 -10.94
CA PRO A 34 3.47 20.64 -10.90
C PRO A 34 4.93 20.55 -11.35
N ALA A 35 5.34 21.34 -12.33
CA ALA A 35 6.73 21.37 -12.81
C ALA A 35 7.69 21.99 -11.79
N VAL A 36 7.22 22.98 -11.01
CA VAL A 36 7.99 23.58 -9.91
C VAL A 36 8.11 22.60 -8.74
N TYR A 37 7.08 21.80 -8.48
CA TYR A 37 7.04 20.85 -7.37
C TYR A 37 8.22 19.87 -7.40
N THR A 38 8.51 19.26 -8.55
CA THR A 38 9.61 18.30 -8.68
C THR A 38 10.97 18.92 -8.35
N ALA A 39 11.23 20.14 -8.85
CA ALA A 39 12.47 20.85 -8.55
C ALA A 39 12.55 21.28 -7.07
N LEU A 40 11.42 21.67 -6.49
CA LEU A 40 11.29 22.12 -5.11
C LEU A 40 11.47 20.97 -4.11
N MET A 41 10.82 19.84 -4.35
CA MET A 41 10.99 18.62 -3.54
C MET A 41 12.42 18.10 -3.61
N SER A 42 13.07 18.18 -4.76
CA SER A 42 14.50 17.84 -4.85
C SER A 42 15.38 18.76 -4.00
N LEU A 43 15.06 20.04 -3.87
CA LEU A 43 15.77 20.99 -3.00
C LEU A 43 15.46 20.75 -1.51
N VAL A 44 14.22 20.35 -1.20
CA VAL A 44 13.81 19.93 0.15
C VAL A 44 14.54 18.67 0.59
N ASN A 45 14.59 17.64 -0.26
CA ASN A 45 15.34 16.40 -0.02
C ASN A 45 16.85 16.63 0.13
N SER A 46 17.36 17.72 -0.45
CA SER A 46 18.77 18.12 -0.34
C SER A 46 19.03 19.06 0.85
N ASN A 47 18.03 19.32 1.70
CA ASN A 47 18.07 20.25 2.84
C ASN A 47 18.46 21.70 2.49
N ILE A 48 18.25 22.11 1.23
CA ILE A 48 18.51 23.49 0.77
C ILE A 48 17.29 24.38 1.02
N VAL A 49 16.09 23.80 0.90
CA VAL A 49 14.80 24.46 1.11
C VAL A 49 14.03 23.73 2.20
N ILE A 50 13.37 24.47 3.09
CA ILE A 50 12.51 23.92 4.15
C ILE A 50 11.06 24.14 3.75
N GLN A 51 10.21 23.13 3.94
CA GLN A 51 8.76 23.23 3.78
C GLN A 51 8.10 23.43 5.15
N SER A 52 7.18 24.38 5.24
CA SER A 52 6.38 24.66 6.44
C SER A 52 4.90 24.85 6.10
N GLY A 53 4.01 24.36 6.96
CA GLY A 53 2.56 24.41 6.77
C GLY A 53 2.01 23.34 5.82
N THR A 54 0.72 23.04 5.95
CA THR A 54 0.06 21.96 5.21
C THR A 54 -0.74 22.46 4.01
N HIS A 55 -1.42 23.62 4.08
CA HIS A 55 -2.20 24.17 2.95
C HIS A 55 -2.34 25.72 2.98
N PRO A 56 -1.74 26.47 2.03
CA PRO A 56 -0.71 26.03 1.08
C PRO A 56 0.63 25.83 1.81
N ALA A 57 1.39 24.82 1.41
CA ALA A 57 2.75 24.64 1.86
C ALA A 57 3.63 25.83 1.46
N ARG A 58 4.44 26.32 2.40
CA ARG A 58 5.34 27.46 2.27
C ARG A 58 6.79 26.97 2.29
N TYR A 59 7.63 27.61 1.51
CA TYR A 59 9.00 27.21 1.27
C TYR A 59 9.95 28.37 1.57
N SER A 60 11.07 28.10 2.23
CA SER A 60 12.12 29.06 2.54
C SER A 60 13.49 28.41 2.44
N LEU A 61 14.57 29.20 2.31
CA LEU A 61 15.92 28.65 2.36
C LEU A 61 16.25 28.11 3.76
N SER A 62 17.00 27.02 3.80
CA SER A 62 17.52 26.43 5.03
C SER A 62 18.65 27.29 5.61
N GLU A 63 18.60 27.60 6.91
CA GLU A 63 19.61 28.44 7.59
C GLU A 63 21.02 27.83 7.59
N THR A 64 21.18 26.57 7.17
CA THR A 64 22.48 25.90 7.07
C THR A 64 23.22 26.08 5.73
N SER A 65 22.73 26.91 4.82
CA SER A 65 23.40 27.17 3.54
C SER A 65 23.51 28.64 3.16
N VAL A 66 24.21 29.43 3.99
CA VAL A 66 24.95 30.63 3.54
C VAL A 66 26.27 30.69 4.33
N PRO A 67 27.45 30.57 3.71
CA PRO A 67 28.70 30.89 4.38
C PRO A 67 29.00 32.40 4.32
N SER A 68 29.58 32.90 5.42
CA SER A 68 30.19 34.21 5.69
C SER A 68 29.27 35.20 6.46
N ARG A 69 29.73 35.99 7.44
CA ARG A 69 31.03 36.16 8.13
C ARG A 69 30.76 37.01 9.39
N LYS A 70 31.38 36.63 10.52
CA LYS A 70 31.70 37.44 11.72
C LYS A 70 30.59 37.81 12.72
N GLU A 71 30.75 37.17 13.89
CA GLU A 71 30.83 37.76 15.24
C GLU A 71 29.60 38.49 15.80
N VAL A 72 29.52 38.52 17.15
CA VAL A 72 28.49 39.20 17.96
C VAL A 72 27.23 38.32 18.06
N VAL A 73 27.01 37.46 19.05
CA VAL A 73 27.12 37.68 20.50
C VAL A 73 27.24 36.32 21.20
N SER A 74 28.45 36.04 21.66
CA SER A 74 28.71 35.34 22.92
C SER A 74 27.76 35.80 24.03
N ALA A 75 27.27 34.85 24.84
CA ALA A 75 26.36 35.00 25.97
C ALA A 75 24.90 34.91 25.53
N ILE A 76 24.22 33.79 25.76
CA ILE A 76 23.37 33.51 26.93
C ILE A 76 22.78 32.13 26.53
N ILE A 77 23.10 30.94 27.06
CA ILE A 77 22.87 30.38 28.40
C ILE A 77 23.65 29.05 28.49
N LYS A 78 24.41 28.88 29.56
CA LYS A 78 24.96 27.60 30.04
C LYS A 78 23.87 26.77 30.74
N LYS A 79 24.04 25.45 30.74
CA LYS A 79 23.26 24.36 31.40
C LYS A 79 22.13 23.85 30.51
N THR A 80 22.02 22.57 30.18
CA THR A 80 22.20 21.38 31.03
C THR A 80 22.41 20.15 30.13
N ASP A 81 23.35 19.28 30.50
CA ASP A 81 23.55 17.97 29.89
C ASP A 81 22.36 17.04 30.14
N VAL A 82 21.75 16.56 29.06
CA VAL A 82 21.02 15.28 29.00
C VAL A 82 21.44 14.63 27.69
N PRO A 83 21.96 13.40 27.68
CA PRO A 83 22.34 12.75 26.44
C PRO A 83 21.07 12.36 25.68
N LEU A 84 20.74 13.13 24.63
CA LEU A 84 19.83 12.70 23.58
C LEU A 84 20.50 11.53 22.86
N ILE A 85 19.97 10.32 23.06
CA ILE A 85 20.23 9.19 22.18
C ILE A 85 19.58 9.54 20.85
N ASP A 86 20.36 10.15 19.96
CA ASP A 86 19.97 10.44 18.59
C ASP A 86 20.12 9.15 17.77
N ALA A 87 19.18 8.22 17.97
CA ALA A 87 19.03 7.08 17.09
C ALA A 87 18.33 7.54 15.81
N LYS A 88 19.07 8.20 14.92
CA LYS A 88 18.69 8.32 13.50
C LYS A 88 18.70 6.92 12.90
N GLN A 89 17.60 6.18 13.06
CA GLN A 89 17.35 5.01 12.24
C GLN A 89 17.22 5.50 10.80
N GLN A 90 18.26 5.22 10.01
CA GLN A 90 18.19 5.27 8.55
C GLN A 90 16.93 4.52 8.14
N THR A 91 15.95 5.22 7.56
CA THR A 91 14.72 4.61 7.05
C THR A 91 15.09 3.79 5.82
N VAL A 92 15.37 2.50 6.03
CA VAL A 92 15.66 1.55 4.96
C VAL A 92 14.35 1.30 4.22
N THR A 93 14.18 1.89 3.04
CA THR A 93 13.15 1.46 2.07
C THR A 93 13.69 0.31 1.23
N ILE A 94 12.81 -0.52 0.66
CA ILE A 94 13.22 -1.58 -0.27
C ILE A 94 13.70 -0.94 -1.59
N PRO A 95 14.87 -1.32 -2.13
CA PRO A 95 15.27 -0.90 -3.47
C PRO A 95 14.26 -1.41 -4.52
N ILE A 96 13.92 -0.59 -5.50
CA ILE A 96 12.90 -0.92 -6.51
C ILE A 96 13.27 -2.16 -7.31
N GLU A 97 14.56 -2.38 -7.59
CA GLU A 97 15.05 -3.56 -8.30
C GLU A 97 14.80 -4.84 -7.50
N ARG A 98 14.93 -4.77 -6.17
CA ARG A 98 14.62 -5.89 -5.27
C ARG A 98 13.12 -6.15 -5.23
N ALA A 99 12.29 -5.09 -5.17
CA ALA A 99 10.85 -5.22 -5.20
C ALA A 99 10.36 -5.90 -6.49
N VAL A 100 10.86 -5.44 -7.65
CA VAL A 100 10.58 -6.02 -8.96
C VAL A 100 11.07 -7.49 -9.03
N SER A 101 12.28 -7.78 -8.55
CA SER A 101 12.81 -9.15 -8.50
C SER A 101 11.93 -10.07 -7.67
N ASN A 102 11.47 -9.62 -6.50
CA ASN A 102 10.60 -10.41 -5.63
C ASN A 102 9.26 -10.76 -6.33
N ILE A 103 8.67 -9.83 -7.06
CA ILE A 103 7.45 -10.07 -7.83
C ILE A 103 7.72 -11.11 -8.94
N ARG A 104 8.81 -10.97 -9.68
CA ARG A 104 9.21 -11.92 -10.73
C ARG A 104 9.45 -13.33 -10.18
N ASP A 105 10.12 -13.45 -9.03
CA ASP A 105 10.37 -14.73 -8.39
C ASP A 105 9.06 -15.42 -7.95
N TYR A 106 8.14 -14.68 -7.34
CA TYR A 106 6.81 -15.19 -6.99
C TYR A 106 6.05 -15.65 -8.24
N PHE A 107 6.05 -14.82 -9.29
CA PHE A 107 5.35 -15.10 -10.53
C PHE A 107 5.93 -16.33 -11.24
N SER A 108 7.26 -16.44 -11.31
CA SER A 108 7.97 -17.59 -11.87
C SER A 108 7.56 -18.89 -11.18
N GLU A 109 7.54 -18.91 -9.84
CA GLU A 109 7.07 -20.08 -9.08
C GLU A 109 5.57 -20.34 -9.27
N THR A 110 4.76 -19.33 -9.59
CA THR A 110 3.34 -19.48 -9.92
C THR A 110 3.14 -20.21 -11.24
N VAL A 111 3.89 -19.84 -12.29
CA VAL A 111 3.71 -20.36 -13.65
C VAL A 111 4.46 -21.67 -13.91
N LYS A 112 5.46 -21.99 -13.09
CA LYS A 112 6.30 -23.19 -13.22
C LYS A 112 5.54 -24.50 -12.98
N ASP A 113 4.56 -24.50 -12.09
CA ASP A 113 3.71 -25.66 -11.81
C ASP A 113 2.25 -25.30 -12.10
N THR A 114 1.64 -25.98 -13.06
CA THR A 114 0.23 -25.77 -13.44
C THR A 114 -0.75 -26.11 -12.32
N HIS A 115 -0.31 -26.84 -11.29
CA HIS A 115 -1.08 -27.15 -10.08
C HIS A 115 -0.57 -26.38 -8.86
N ALA A 116 0.24 -25.33 -9.06
CA ALA A 116 0.83 -24.57 -7.99
C ALA A 116 -0.24 -24.01 -7.03
N ARG A 117 0.09 -24.03 -5.74
CA ARG A 117 -0.71 -23.39 -4.69
C ARG A 117 -1.06 -21.93 -5.03
N TYR A 118 -0.14 -21.20 -5.69
CA TYR A 118 -0.30 -19.79 -6.03
C TYR A 118 -1.41 -19.54 -7.06
N MET A 119 -1.70 -20.53 -7.92
CA MET A 119 -2.80 -20.48 -8.90
C MET A 119 -4.18 -20.38 -8.25
N SER A 120 -4.32 -20.81 -6.98
CA SER A 120 -5.60 -20.67 -6.25
C SER A 120 -6.10 -19.22 -6.17
N TRP A 121 -5.19 -18.24 -6.08
CA TRP A 121 -5.57 -16.82 -6.13
C TRP A 121 -6.07 -16.45 -7.53
N VAL A 122 -5.34 -16.85 -8.59
CA VAL A 122 -5.70 -16.56 -9.99
C VAL A 122 -7.10 -17.09 -10.30
N TYR A 123 -7.39 -18.34 -9.93
CA TYR A 123 -8.71 -18.93 -10.17
C TYR A 123 -9.82 -18.24 -9.38
N CYS A 124 -9.58 -17.90 -8.11
CA CYS A 124 -10.56 -17.17 -7.31
C CYS A 124 -10.82 -15.78 -7.88
N TYR A 125 -9.77 -14.98 -8.09
CA TYR A 125 -9.91 -13.62 -8.59
C TYR A 125 -10.59 -13.57 -9.96
N LYS A 126 -10.20 -14.48 -10.87
CA LYS A 126 -10.80 -14.59 -12.21
C LYS A 126 -12.31 -14.84 -12.17
N VAL A 127 -12.78 -15.79 -11.36
CA VAL A 127 -14.23 -16.07 -11.32
C VAL A 127 -15.02 -14.91 -10.70
N PHE A 128 -14.47 -14.19 -9.73
CA PHE A 128 -15.11 -13.00 -9.17
C PHE A 128 -15.15 -11.86 -10.19
N LEU A 129 -14.07 -11.67 -10.95
CA LEU A 129 -13.98 -10.72 -12.06
C LEU A 129 -15.05 -11.00 -13.13
N GLU A 130 -15.15 -12.24 -13.60
CA GLU A 130 -16.08 -12.65 -14.67
C GLU A 130 -17.55 -12.64 -14.26
N ASN A 131 -17.83 -12.65 -12.95
CA ASN A 131 -19.17 -12.71 -12.40
C ASN A 131 -19.54 -11.49 -11.56
N ARG A 132 -18.80 -10.39 -11.67
CA ARG A 132 -19.06 -9.16 -10.90
C ARG A 132 -20.54 -8.75 -11.00
N ASN A 133 -21.12 -8.40 -9.84
CA ASN A 133 -22.52 -7.99 -9.66
C ASN A 133 -23.60 -9.05 -9.93
N LYS A 134 -23.23 -10.27 -10.36
CA LYS A 134 -24.19 -11.38 -10.46
C LYS A 134 -24.59 -11.87 -9.06
N THR A 135 -25.89 -11.94 -8.82
CA THR A 135 -26.48 -12.24 -7.51
C THR A 135 -27.42 -13.45 -7.54
N ASP A 136 -27.50 -14.17 -8.66
CA ASP A 136 -28.24 -15.42 -8.73
C ASP A 136 -27.60 -16.50 -7.83
N GLU A 137 -28.43 -17.37 -7.27
CA GLU A 137 -27.99 -18.34 -6.26
C GLU A 137 -26.90 -19.30 -6.77
N GLN A 138 -26.94 -19.67 -8.06
CA GLN A 138 -25.95 -20.58 -8.64
C GLN A 138 -24.58 -19.92 -8.71
N THR A 139 -24.53 -18.66 -9.17
CA THR A 139 -23.30 -17.88 -9.19
C THR A 139 -22.77 -17.62 -7.78
N ILE A 140 -23.64 -17.28 -6.82
CA ILE A 140 -23.22 -17.02 -5.44
C ILE A 140 -22.62 -18.29 -4.78
N ASP A 141 -23.26 -19.46 -4.95
CA ASP A 141 -22.73 -20.74 -4.44
C ASP A 141 -21.37 -21.08 -5.08
N TYR A 142 -21.26 -20.91 -6.41
CA TYR A 142 -20.02 -21.11 -7.16
C TYR A 142 -18.87 -20.21 -6.68
N LEU A 143 -19.14 -18.91 -6.50
CA LEU A 143 -18.16 -17.96 -5.98
C LEU A 143 -17.75 -18.29 -4.54
N ALA A 144 -18.68 -18.73 -3.69
CA ALA A 144 -18.38 -19.16 -2.33
C ALA A 144 -17.43 -20.37 -2.31
N LEU A 145 -17.62 -21.32 -3.22
CA LEU A 145 -16.75 -22.48 -3.38
C LEU A 145 -15.32 -22.08 -3.78
N HIS A 146 -15.19 -21.19 -4.77
CA HIS A 146 -13.87 -20.67 -5.20
C HIS A 146 -13.16 -19.90 -4.09
N LEU A 147 -13.90 -19.06 -3.35
CA LEU A 147 -13.37 -18.34 -2.20
C LEU A 147 -12.88 -19.32 -1.12
N ALA A 148 -13.67 -20.35 -0.79
CA ALA A 148 -13.27 -21.36 0.18
C ALA A 148 -11.96 -22.06 -0.21
N PHE A 149 -11.85 -22.49 -1.47
CA PHE A 149 -10.66 -23.21 -1.93
C PHE A 149 -9.39 -22.34 -1.91
N TYR A 150 -9.51 -21.07 -2.32
CA TYR A 150 -8.41 -20.12 -2.19
C TYR A 150 -8.01 -19.90 -0.72
N LEU A 151 -8.97 -19.64 0.17
CA LEU A 151 -8.70 -19.46 1.60
C LEU A 151 -8.09 -20.71 2.25
N ALA A 152 -8.54 -21.91 1.87
CA ALA A 152 -7.99 -23.19 2.32
C ALA A 152 -6.55 -23.39 1.84
N SER A 153 -6.28 -23.08 0.56
CA SER A 153 -4.93 -23.10 -0.02
C SER A 153 -4.00 -22.20 0.76
N TRP A 154 -4.46 -21.06 1.25
CA TRP A 154 -3.68 -20.11 2.05
C TRP A 154 -3.80 -20.29 3.58
N GLY A 155 -4.32 -21.44 4.03
CA GLY A 155 -4.23 -21.89 5.43
C GLY A 155 -5.34 -21.41 6.36
N MET A 156 -6.32 -20.65 5.87
CA MET A 156 -7.37 -20.06 6.73
C MET A 156 -8.28 -21.12 7.37
N TYR A 157 -8.49 -22.25 6.70
CA TYR A 157 -9.26 -23.38 7.23
C TYR A 157 -8.51 -24.21 8.30
N ARG A 158 -7.24 -23.89 8.60
CA ARG A 158 -6.45 -24.56 9.65
C ARG A 158 -6.17 -23.67 10.85
N SER A 159 -6.29 -22.35 10.69
CA SER A 159 -5.89 -21.35 11.69
C SER A 159 -7.02 -20.42 12.11
N SER A 160 -8.28 -20.78 11.86
CA SER A 160 -9.45 -19.96 12.21
C SER A 160 -10.68 -20.82 12.50
N PHE A 161 -11.78 -20.16 12.90
CA PHE A 161 -13.09 -20.80 13.11
C PHE A 161 -13.63 -21.52 11.85
N LEU A 162 -13.08 -21.23 10.67
CA LEU A 162 -13.45 -21.89 9.41
C LEU A 162 -13.14 -23.39 9.39
N LEU A 163 -12.25 -23.90 10.27
CA LEU A 163 -11.95 -25.33 10.37
C LEU A 163 -13.20 -26.21 10.57
N HIS A 164 -14.24 -25.64 11.17
CA HIS A 164 -15.48 -26.35 11.52
C HIS A 164 -16.66 -25.98 10.63
N LYS A 165 -16.37 -25.38 9.47
CA LYS A 165 -17.38 -24.83 8.57
C LYS A 165 -17.12 -25.34 7.15
N ASP A 166 -18.18 -25.58 6.40
CA ASP A 166 -18.07 -25.83 4.96
C ASP A 166 -18.01 -24.51 4.18
N TYR A 167 -17.84 -24.61 2.87
CA TYR A 167 -17.67 -23.44 1.98
C TYR A 167 -18.88 -22.49 1.99
N LYS A 168 -20.08 -22.96 2.35
CA LYS A 168 -21.31 -22.16 2.31
C LYS A 168 -21.34 -21.08 3.38
N ILE A 169 -20.47 -21.15 4.39
CA ILE A 169 -20.27 -20.04 5.32
C ILE A 169 -19.91 -18.73 4.61
N HIS A 170 -19.33 -18.80 3.42
CA HIS A 170 -18.95 -17.62 2.66
C HIS A 170 -20.11 -17.01 1.86
N ILE A 171 -21.25 -17.69 1.68
CA ILE A 171 -22.37 -17.20 0.85
C ILE A 171 -22.80 -15.79 1.25
N PRO A 172 -23.05 -15.46 2.54
CA PRO A 172 -23.43 -14.11 2.93
C PRO A 172 -22.34 -13.07 2.64
N VAL A 173 -21.07 -13.45 2.78
CA VAL A 173 -19.91 -12.57 2.45
C VAL A 173 -19.81 -12.31 0.96
N VAL A 174 -20.01 -13.34 0.12
CA VAL A 174 -20.03 -13.19 -1.34
C VAL A 174 -21.15 -12.25 -1.77
N ARG A 175 -22.35 -12.35 -1.17
CA ARG A 175 -23.45 -11.42 -1.45
C ARG A 175 -23.06 -9.98 -1.15
N ILE A 176 -22.42 -9.72 0.00
CA ILE A 176 -21.92 -8.38 0.36
C ILE A 176 -20.93 -7.87 -0.69
N ILE A 177 -19.93 -8.68 -1.05
CA ILE A 177 -18.90 -8.31 -2.04
C ILE A 177 -19.53 -8.03 -3.41
N GLN A 178 -20.62 -8.71 -3.74
CA GLN A 178 -21.29 -8.57 -5.03
C GLN A 178 -22.12 -7.29 -5.20
N GLU A 179 -22.40 -6.56 -4.12
CA GLU A 179 -23.16 -5.30 -4.18
C GLU A 179 -22.48 -4.25 -5.07
N GLU A 180 -23.26 -3.57 -5.92
CA GLU A 180 -22.77 -2.57 -6.88
C GLU A 180 -22.02 -1.41 -6.23
N LYS A 181 -22.36 -1.05 -5.00
CA LYS A 181 -21.69 0.04 -4.28
C LYS A 181 -20.18 -0.19 -4.08
N TYR A 182 -19.71 -1.44 -4.18
CA TYR A 182 -18.29 -1.78 -4.10
C TYR A 182 -17.59 -1.89 -5.46
N ASN A 183 -18.26 -1.58 -6.57
CA ASN A 183 -17.64 -1.51 -7.90
C ASN A 183 -16.36 -0.65 -7.94
N PRO A 184 -16.27 0.51 -7.26
CA PRO A 184 -15.03 1.30 -7.27
C PRO A 184 -13.80 0.60 -6.68
N LEU A 185 -13.99 -0.42 -5.83
CA LEU A 185 -12.89 -1.17 -5.22
C LEU A 185 -12.39 -2.31 -6.11
N HIS A 186 -13.18 -2.76 -7.08
CA HIS A 186 -12.82 -3.88 -7.92
C HIS A 186 -11.70 -3.50 -8.90
N ALA A 187 -10.58 -4.24 -8.87
CA ALA A 187 -9.39 -3.97 -9.69
C ALA A 187 -8.93 -2.50 -9.60
N ILE A 188 -9.12 -1.88 -8.44
CA ILE A 188 -8.85 -0.45 -8.22
C ILE A 188 -7.37 -0.13 -8.49
N SER A 189 -7.12 0.98 -9.21
CA SER A 189 -5.75 1.48 -9.41
C SER A 189 -5.16 2.02 -8.11
N ALA A 190 -3.83 2.07 -8.00
CA ALA A 190 -3.16 2.58 -6.81
C ALA A 190 -3.53 4.05 -6.53
N GLU A 191 -3.64 4.90 -7.56
CA GLU A 191 -4.00 6.31 -7.41
C GLU A 191 -5.45 6.49 -6.93
N ASN A 192 -6.36 5.63 -7.41
CA ASN A 192 -7.73 5.65 -6.93
C ASN A 192 -7.83 5.12 -5.49
N LEU A 193 -6.99 4.16 -5.10
CA LEU A 193 -6.94 3.67 -3.73
C LEU A 193 -6.40 4.73 -2.75
N CYS A 194 -5.59 5.69 -3.22
CA CYS A 194 -5.17 6.86 -2.44
C CYS A 194 -6.31 7.86 -2.14
N LYS A 195 -7.51 7.70 -2.72
CA LYS A 195 -8.65 8.59 -2.46
C LYS A 195 -9.36 8.20 -1.18
N GLU A 196 -9.56 9.18 -0.28
CA GLU A 196 -10.22 8.99 1.02
C GLU A 196 -11.60 8.33 0.90
N SER A 197 -12.39 8.68 -0.12
CA SER A 197 -13.71 8.07 -0.35
C SER A 197 -13.63 6.56 -0.58
N ASN A 198 -12.59 6.09 -1.26
CA ASN A 198 -12.39 4.65 -1.52
C ASN A 198 -11.84 3.94 -0.28
N LEU A 199 -11.01 4.60 0.52
CA LEU A 199 -10.55 4.06 1.81
C LEU A 199 -11.69 3.92 2.82
N ILE A 200 -12.62 4.88 2.85
CA ILE A 200 -13.85 4.78 3.66
C ILE A 200 -14.72 3.61 3.20
N LEU A 201 -14.92 3.47 1.88
CA LEU A 201 -15.70 2.37 1.30
C LEU A 201 -15.06 1.00 1.61
N LEU A 202 -13.73 0.92 1.59
CA LEU A 202 -12.97 -0.27 1.93
C LEU A 202 -13.11 -0.65 3.41
N ASP A 203 -13.02 0.33 4.32
CA ASP A 203 -13.20 0.13 5.76
C ASP A 203 -14.64 -0.33 6.09
N GLU A 204 -15.63 0.25 5.42
CA GLU A 204 -17.04 -0.14 5.51
C GLU A 204 -17.25 -1.59 5.06
N LEU A 205 -16.69 -1.98 3.91
CA LEU A 205 -16.73 -3.36 3.41
C LEU A 205 -16.06 -4.34 4.39
N GLY A 206 -14.84 -4.04 4.83
CA GLY A 206 -14.11 -4.88 5.78
C GLY A 206 -14.88 -5.08 7.09
N THR A 207 -15.50 -4.01 7.59
CA THR A 207 -16.37 -4.05 8.78
C THR A 207 -17.59 -4.94 8.57
N ARG A 208 -18.27 -4.83 7.43
CA ARG A 208 -19.43 -5.69 7.13
C ARG A 208 -19.07 -7.16 7.02
N ILE A 209 -17.93 -7.49 6.41
CA ILE A 209 -17.45 -8.88 6.35
C ILE A 209 -17.15 -9.40 7.77
N LYS A 210 -16.49 -8.61 8.63
CA LYS A 210 -16.24 -8.97 10.04
C LYS A 210 -17.54 -9.25 10.80
N VAL A 211 -18.51 -8.35 10.69
CA VAL A 211 -19.84 -8.49 11.33
C VAL A 211 -20.57 -9.73 10.81
N CYS A 212 -20.52 -9.97 9.50
CA CYS A 212 -21.16 -11.11 8.86
C CYS A 212 -20.69 -12.45 9.47
N TYR A 213 -19.37 -12.65 9.60
CA TYR A 213 -18.86 -13.86 10.26
C TYR A 213 -19.20 -13.92 11.75
N ALA A 214 -19.17 -12.79 12.46
CA ALA A 214 -19.50 -12.76 13.88
C ALA A 214 -20.96 -13.16 14.17
N MET A 215 -21.87 -12.85 13.25
CA MET A 215 -23.29 -13.18 13.33
C MET A 215 -23.62 -14.63 12.94
N GLU A 216 -22.71 -15.35 12.29
CA GLU A 216 -22.93 -16.72 11.83
C GLU A 216 -23.16 -17.71 12.98
N LYS A 217 -24.20 -18.56 12.84
CA LYS A 217 -24.63 -19.53 13.86
C LYS A 217 -24.81 -20.94 13.26
N PRO A 218 -24.52 -22.01 14.03
CA PRO A 218 -23.95 -21.99 15.36
C PRO A 218 -22.49 -21.50 15.35
N ALA A 219 -22.11 -20.82 16.43
CA ALA A 219 -20.70 -20.50 16.69
C ALA A 219 -19.95 -21.77 17.07
N PHE A 220 -18.65 -21.85 16.73
CA PHE A 220 -17.84 -23.04 17.03
C PHE A 220 -17.66 -23.28 18.54
N ASP A 221 -17.29 -22.25 19.29
CA ASP A 221 -16.96 -22.33 20.73
C ASP A 221 -18.01 -21.65 21.62
N GLY A 222 -19.21 -21.40 21.08
CA GLY A 222 -20.26 -20.63 21.74
C GLY A 222 -20.03 -19.11 21.74
N THR A 223 -18.89 -18.61 21.23
CA THR A 223 -18.60 -17.18 21.09
C THR A 223 -18.71 -16.71 19.64
N PRO A 224 -19.03 -15.42 19.38
CA PRO A 224 -19.08 -14.90 18.00
C PRO A 224 -17.76 -15.16 17.25
N ASN A 225 -17.86 -15.66 16.02
CA ASN A 225 -16.66 -15.96 15.22
C ASN A 225 -15.84 -14.68 15.01
N LYS A 226 -14.53 -14.77 15.24
CA LYS A 226 -13.61 -13.63 15.08
C LYS A 226 -12.83 -13.75 13.78
N ALA A 227 -13.26 -13.04 12.76
CA ALA A 227 -12.50 -12.89 11.52
C ALA A 227 -11.29 -11.97 11.77
N THR A 228 -10.08 -12.51 11.60
CA THR A 228 -8.82 -11.75 11.72
C THR A 228 -8.64 -10.82 10.53
N ASP A 229 -7.83 -9.77 10.69
CA ASP A 229 -7.48 -8.89 9.56
C ASP A 229 -6.83 -9.66 8.41
N THR A 230 -6.04 -10.70 8.71
CA THR A 230 -5.49 -11.58 7.68
C THR A 230 -6.58 -12.29 6.87
N LEU A 231 -7.64 -12.79 7.50
CA LEU A 231 -8.76 -13.40 6.80
C LEU A 231 -9.48 -12.37 5.93
N ILE A 232 -9.79 -11.20 6.49
CA ILE A 232 -10.49 -10.12 5.78
C ILE A 232 -9.70 -9.66 4.57
N THR A 233 -8.41 -9.36 4.74
CA THR A 233 -7.54 -8.89 3.66
C THR A 233 -7.27 -9.97 2.62
N LYS A 234 -7.21 -11.26 3.00
CA LYS A 234 -7.17 -12.35 2.01
C LYS A 234 -8.44 -12.41 1.18
N ILE A 235 -9.62 -12.25 1.79
CA ILE A 235 -10.89 -12.18 1.04
C ILE A 235 -10.83 -11.00 0.05
N LEU A 236 -10.51 -9.79 0.53
CA LEU A 236 -10.42 -8.59 -0.32
C LEU A 236 -9.42 -8.76 -1.47
N LEU A 237 -8.25 -9.34 -1.22
CA LEU A 237 -7.25 -9.68 -2.23
C LEU A 237 -7.78 -10.69 -3.26
N GLY A 238 -8.44 -11.75 -2.79
CA GLY A 238 -8.90 -12.87 -3.63
C GLY A 238 -10.15 -12.56 -4.44
N THR A 239 -10.97 -11.58 -4.04
CA THR A 239 -12.24 -11.27 -4.71
C THR A 239 -12.21 -9.95 -5.47
N LEU A 240 -11.60 -8.90 -4.90
CA LEU A 240 -11.58 -7.56 -5.50
C LEU A 240 -10.17 -7.15 -5.95
N GLY A 241 -9.13 -7.76 -5.39
CA GLY A 241 -7.74 -7.43 -5.69
C GLY A 241 -7.31 -6.07 -5.14
N CYS A 242 -8.02 -5.54 -4.13
CA CYS A 242 -7.91 -4.14 -3.70
C CYS A 242 -7.04 -3.90 -2.47
N VAL A 243 -6.58 -4.96 -1.79
CA VAL A 243 -5.72 -4.89 -0.61
C VAL A 243 -4.78 -6.08 -0.62
N PRO A 244 -3.48 -5.94 -0.30
CA PRO A 244 -2.58 -7.08 -0.10
C PRO A 244 -3.05 -7.98 1.04
N ALA A 245 -2.62 -9.24 1.12
CA ALA A 245 -2.95 -10.07 2.27
C ALA A 245 -2.06 -9.69 3.46
N TYR A 246 -2.66 -9.18 4.55
CA TYR A 246 -1.94 -8.84 5.78
C TYR A 246 -1.62 -10.11 6.59
N ASP A 247 -0.87 -11.04 5.99
CA ASP A 247 -0.35 -12.22 6.65
C ASP A 247 1.03 -11.98 7.27
N ARG A 248 1.57 -13.02 7.93
CA ARG A 248 2.83 -12.93 8.66
C ARG A 248 3.99 -12.46 7.78
N TYR A 249 4.07 -12.88 6.51
CA TYR A 249 5.22 -12.53 5.66
C TYR A 249 5.09 -11.11 5.12
N TYR A 250 3.91 -10.75 4.61
CA TYR A 250 3.65 -9.38 4.17
C TYR A 250 3.93 -8.36 5.29
N LYS A 251 3.34 -8.58 6.48
CA LYS A 251 3.50 -7.69 7.64
C LYS A 251 4.95 -7.50 8.07
N GLN A 252 5.74 -8.58 8.06
CA GLN A 252 7.16 -8.51 8.40
C GLN A 252 7.93 -7.65 7.40
N ALA A 253 7.68 -7.80 6.11
CA ALA A 253 8.40 -7.07 5.07
C ALA A 253 8.05 -5.58 5.05
N VAL A 254 6.76 -5.20 5.08
CA VAL A 254 6.37 -3.77 5.04
C VAL A 254 6.89 -3.00 6.26
N LYS A 255 6.92 -3.65 7.43
CA LYS A 255 7.49 -3.09 8.66
C LYS A 255 9.01 -2.94 8.57
N LYS A 256 9.69 -3.99 8.07
CA LYS A 256 11.15 -4.01 7.88
C LYS A 256 11.63 -2.88 6.96
N TYR A 257 10.85 -2.59 5.91
CA TYR A 257 11.19 -1.56 4.93
C TYR A 257 10.50 -0.21 5.17
N ASN A 258 9.83 -0.05 6.31
CA ASN A 258 9.11 1.17 6.69
C ASN A 258 8.18 1.69 5.57
N ILE A 259 7.49 0.77 4.88
CA ILE A 259 6.56 1.08 3.79
C ILE A 259 5.20 1.44 4.35
N SER A 260 4.72 0.66 5.31
CA SER A 260 3.44 0.88 6.00
C SER A 260 3.45 0.18 7.36
N SER A 261 2.41 0.42 8.17
CA SER A 261 2.22 -0.31 9.42
C SER A 261 1.90 -1.80 9.18
N ASP A 262 2.10 -2.65 10.19
CA ASP A 262 1.73 -4.08 10.16
C ASP A 262 0.26 -4.34 10.54
N ILE A 263 -0.54 -3.28 10.70
CA ILE A 263 -1.95 -3.31 11.07
C ILE A 263 -2.79 -2.97 9.84
N TYR A 264 -3.88 -3.69 9.63
CA TYR A 264 -4.81 -3.36 8.55
C TYR A 264 -5.71 -2.19 8.96
N ASP A 265 -5.47 -1.04 8.35
CA ASP A 265 -6.24 0.18 8.51
C ASP A 265 -6.14 1.05 7.25
N ARG A 266 -6.87 2.17 7.21
CA ARG A 266 -6.87 3.08 6.06
C ARG A 266 -5.50 3.69 5.78
N ALA A 267 -4.72 3.98 6.83
CA ALA A 267 -3.39 4.57 6.70
C ALA A 267 -2.41 3.61 6.02
N SER A 268 -2.33 2.37 6.49
CA SER A 268 -1.44 1.35 5.91
C SER A 268 -1.80 0.99 4.47
N VAL A 269 -3.09 0.99 4.12
CA VAL A 269 -3.56 0.78 2.74
C VAL A 269 -3.21 1.98 1.85
N PHE A 270 -3.35 3.20 2.38
CA PHE A 270 -2.90 4.41 1.69
C PHE A 270 -1.38 4.38 1.44
N ASP A 271 -0.59 4.05 2.46
CA ASP A 271 0.87 4.06 2.39
C ASP A 271 1.39 3.04 1.35
N ILE A 272 0.82 1.84 1.29
CA ILE A 272 1.19 0.85 0.27
C ILE A 272 0.77 1.26 -1.14
N ALA A 273 -0.41 1.87 -1.29
CA ALA A 273 -0.87 2.42 -2.57
C ALA A 273 0.03 3.58 -3.02
N LYS A 274 0.42 4.44 -2.07
CA LYS A 274 1.35 5.54 -2.30
C LYS A 274 2.73 5.01 -2.71
N TYR A 275 3.25 3.96 -2.06
CA TYR A 275 4.51 3.34 -2.47
C TYR A 275 4.47 2.83 -3.92
N TYR A 276 3.34 2.24 -4.33
CA TYR A 276 3.13 1.86 -5.72
C TYR A 276 3.19 3.09 -6.65
N CYS A 277 2.45 4.14 -6.31
CA CYS A 277 2.42 5.39 -7.09
C CYS A 277 3.78 6.09 -7.17
N ASP A 278 4.58 6.03 -6.11
CA ASP A 278 5.91 6.63 -6.06
C ASP A 278 6.93 5.88 -6.96
N ASN A 279 6.62 4.65 -7.39
CA ASN A 279 7.41 3.82 -8.31
C ASN A 279 6.53 3.29 -9.46
N PHE A 280 5.63 4.15 -9.95
CA PHE A 280 4.55 3.77 -10.84
C PHE A 280 5.04 3.16 -12.15
N ASP A 281 6.05 3.76 -12.78
CA ASP A 281 6.53 3.34 -14.09
C ASP A 281 7.11 1.91 -14.03
N GLU A 282 7.95 1.61 -13.03
CA GLU A 282 8.56 0.29 -12.86
C GLU A 282 7.52 -0.79 -12.54
N PHE A 283 6.52 -0.48 -11.70
CA PHE A 283 5.49 -1.45 -11.36
C PHE A 283 4.48 -1.65 -12.48
N GLU A 284 4.08 -0.62 -13.22
CA GLU A 284 3.17 -0.77 -14.35
C GLU A 284 3.81 -1.48 -15.54
N GLU A 285 5.10 -1.22 -15.83
CA GLU A 285 5.85 -1.99 -16.83
C GLU A 285 5.83 -3.48 -16.48
N LEU A 286 6.17 -3.82 -15.23
CA LEU A 286 6.13 -5.19 -14.75
C LEU A 286 4.71 -5.78 -14.75
N ARG A 287 3.70 -5.01 -14.34
CA ARG A 287 2.30 -5.44 -14.29
C ARG A 287 1.83 -5.82 -15.69
N GLN A 288 2.17 -5.03 -16.70
CA GLN A 288 1.86 -5.33 -18.10
C GLN A 288 2.58 -6.60 -18.58
N GLU A 289 3.87 -6.77 -18.23
CA GLU A 289 4.66 -7.97 -18.55
C GLU A 289 3.97 -9.25 -18.04
N ILE A 290 3.63 -9.30 -16.73
CA ILE A 290 3.09 -10.51 -16.09
C ILE A 290 1.60 -10.74 -16.38
N SER A 291 0.87 -9.71 -16.80
CA SER A 291 -0.57 -9.80 -17.14
C SER A 291 -0.84 -10.45 -18.51
N THR A 292 0.20 -10.80 -19.26
CA THR A 292 0.09 -11.53 -20.54
C THR A 292 -0.38 -12.98 -20.36
N CYS A 293 -0.40 -13.51 -19.13
CA CYS A 293 -0.77 -14.90 -18.83
C CYS A 293 -2.26 -15.13 -18.52
N GLY A 294 -3.16 -14.35 -19.14
CA GLY A 294 -4.60 -14.61 -19.14
C GLY A 294 -5.38 -14.08 -17.93
N ILE A 295 -4.76 -13.23 -17.12
CA ILE A 295 -5.41 -12.42 -16.08
C ILE A 295 -4.68 -11.09 -15.95
N GLU A 296 -5.43 -10.00 -15.80
CA GLU A 296 -4.85 -8.70 -15.47
C GLU A 296 -4.60 -8.63 -13.96
N TYR A 297 -3.34 -8.49 -13.55
CA TYR A 297 -3.00 -8.39 -12.14
C TYR A 297 -3.31 -6.97 -11.63
N PRO A 298 -4.02 -6.83 -10.49
CA PRO A 298 -4.25 -5.52 -9.87
C PRO A 298 -3.01 -5.05 -9.09
N PRO A 299 -2.79 -3.72 -8.92
CA PRO A 299 -1.63 -3.18 -8.23
C PRO A 299 -1.37 -3.78 -6.84
N MET A 300 -2.42 -4.00 -6.05
CA MET A 300 -2.27 -4.56 -4.70
C MET A 300 -1.89 -6.04 -4.71
N LYS A 301 -2.10 -6.76 -5.81
CA LYS A 301 -1.56 -8.11 -5.96
C LYS A 301 -0.04 -8.08 -6.20
N LEU A 302 0.49 -7.09 -6.93
CA LEU A 302 1.94 -6.92 -7.06
C LEU A 302 2.58 -6.62 -5.70
N MET A 303 1.95 -5.76 -4.91
CA MET A 303 2.41 -5.45 -3.54
C MET A 303 2.37 -6.69 -2.64
N ASP A 304 1.31 -7.49 -2.72
CA ASP A 304 1.22 -8.79 -2.04
C ASP A 304 2.37 -9.72 -2.44
N MET A 305 2.60 -9.92 -3.74
CA MET A 305 3.70 -10.75 -4.25
C MET A 305 5.08 -10.26 -3.75
N CYS A 306 5.34 -8.95 -3.89
CA CYS A 306 6.60 -8.32 -3.53
C CYS A 306 6.98 -8.58 -2.06
N PHE A 307 6.11 -8.16 -1.14
CA PHE A 307 6.41 -8.15 0.29
C PHE A 307 6.27 -9.55 0.90
N TRP A 308 5.37 -10.38 0.38
CA TRP A 308 5.28 -11.78 0.79
C TRP A 308 6.56 -12.54 0.42
N GLN A 309 7.03 -12.42 -0.82
CA GLN A 309 8.20 -13.14 -1.31
C GLN A 309 9.48 -12.75 -0.55
N ASP A 310 9.66 -11.47 -0.20
CA ASP A 310 10.82 -11.00 0.56
C ASP A 310 11.01 -11.77 1.87
N SER A 311 9.96 -11.78 2.71
CA SER A 311 10.01 -12.43 4.02
C SER A 311 9.96 -13.95 3.91
N TYR A 312 9.32 -14.51 2.87
CA TYR A 312 9.32 -15.94 2.62
C TYR A 312 10.72 -16.48 2.32
N ILE A 313 11.46 -15.83 1.41
CA ILE A 313 12.84 -16.22 1.06
C ILE A 313 13.75 -16.14 2.30
N GLU A 314 13.60 -15.10 3.12
CA GLU A 314 14.39 -14.96 4.35
C GLU A 314 14.09 -16.04 5.38
N ASP A 315 12.81 -16.39 5.58
CA ASP A 315 12.42 -17.49 6.47
C ASP A 315 12.91 -18.84 5.94
N MET A 316 12.89 -19.07 4.63
CA MET A 316 13.45 -20.27 4.00
C MET A 316 14.96 -20.40 4.22
N ARG A 317 15.72 -19.31 4.04
CA ARG A 317 17.18 -19.28 4.29
C ARG A 317 17.51 -19.55 5.76
N ARG A 318 16.70 -19.04 6.70
CA ARG A 318 16.88 -19.29 8.14
C ARG A 318 16.61 -20.73 8.55
N ARG A 319 15.76 -21.47 7.83
CA ARG A 319 15.47 -22.89 8.13
C ARG A 319 16.53 -23.85 7.58
N GLN A 320 17.37 -23.39 6.65
CA GLN A 320 18.44 -24.19 6.03
C GLN A 320 19.78 -24.03 6.78
N ASN A 321 19.90 -23.01 7.61
CA ASN A 321 21.04 -22.77 8.51
C ASN A 321 20.71 -23.29 9.91
#